data_AF-Q5HZM3-F1
#
_entry.id   AF-Q5HZM3-F1
#
_cell.length_a   1.000
_cell.length_b   1.000
_cell.length_c   1.000
_cell.angle_alpha   90.00
_cell.angle_beta   90.00
_cell.angle_gamma   90.00
#
_symmetry.space_group_name_H-M   'P 1'
#
loop_
_entity.id
_entity.type
_entity.pdbx_description
1 polymer ?
#
loop_
_entity_poly.entity_id
_entity_poly.type
_entity_poly.pdbx_seq_one_letter_code
_entity_poly.pdbx_strand_id
1 'polypeptide(L)'
;MSNTSQKHRDFVSEPMGDKPITALAGIGEVLGGKLEEQGFDKAYVLLGQFLILRKDADDLFKDWLKDSCGANSRQADLCSSCLKEWCSSFL
;
A
#
# COMPACT_ATOMS: atom_id res chain seq x y z
N MET A 1 3.11 21.71 -3.98
CA MET A 1 3.86 20.52 -4.42
C MET A 1 3.71 19.47 -3.33
N SER A 2 3.03 18.37 -3.59
CA SER A 2 3.04 17.22 -2.68
C SER A 2 4.44 16.62 -2.73
N ASN A 3 5.28 16.88 -1.73
CA ASN A 3 6.57 16.21 -1.65
C ASN A 3 6.33 14.79 -1.10
N THR A 4 5.84 13.91 -1.98
CA THR A 4 5.75 12.49 -1.69
C THR A 4 7.15 11.94 -1.43
N SER A 5 7.28 10.82 -0.73
CA SER A 5 8.59 10.20 -0.49
C SER A 5 9.21 9.70 -1.81
N GLN A 6 10.54 9.54 -1.87
CA GLN A 6 11.20 8.91 -3.01
C GLN A 6 10.60 7.51 -3.29
N LYS A 7 10.41 6.73 -2.24
CA LYS A 7 9.78 5.40 -2.29
C LYS A 7 8.40 5.41 -2.96
N HIS A 8 7.57 6.41 -2.65
CA HIS A 8 6.27 6.59 -3.30
C HIS A 8 6.44 6.85 -4.79
N ARG A 9 7.30 7.81 -5.17
CA ARG A 9 7.56 8.15 -6.58
C ARG A 9 8.07 6.95 -7.36
N ASP A 10 9.02 6.21 -6.80
CA ASP A 10 9.57 5.01 -7.43
C ASP A 10 8.47 3.99 -7.69
N PHE A 11 7.65 3.71 -6.66
CA PHE A 11 6.56 2.73 -6.77
C PHE A 11 5.54 3.07 -7.87
N VAL A 12 5.11 4.34 -7.94
CA VAL A 12 4.07 4.80 -8.88
C VAL A 12 4.60 5.08 -10.28
N SER A 13 5.92 5.05 -10.50
CA SER A 13 6.52 5.35 -11.81
C SER A 13 6.50 4.19 -12.80
N GLU A 14 6.19 2.97 -12.35
CA GLU A 14 6.24 1.77 -13.18
C GLU A 14 5.07 0.81 -12.88
N PRO A 15 4.73 -0.12 -13.80
CA PRO A 15 3.70 -1.14 -13.58
C PRO A 15 3.93 -1.97 -12.31
N MET A 16 2.90 -2.69 -11.84
CA MET A 16 2.94 -3.37 -10.54
C MET A 16 4.07 -4.40 -10.43
N GLY A 17 4.20 -5.27 -11.43
CA GLY A 17 5.18 -6.37 -11.43
C GLY A 17 5.13 -7.23 -10.16
N ASP A 18 6.25 -7.87 -9.83
CA ASP A 18 6.41 -8.73 -8.65
C ASP A 18 7.11 -8.02 -7.47
N LYS A 19 6.89 -6.70 -7.35
CA LYS A 19 7.45 -5.86 -6.29
C LYS A 19 7.14 -6.45 -4.90
N PRO A 20 8.10 -6.47 -3.97
CA PRO A 20 7.83 -6.89 -2.59
C PRO A 20 6.85 -5.92 -1.94
N ILE A 21 6.11 -6.38 -0.93
CA ILE A 21 5.17 -5.52 -0.21
C ILE A 21 5.85 -4.32 0.46
N THR A 22 7.10 -4.50 0.89
CA THR A 22 7.95 -3.44 1.44
C THR A 22 8.37 -2.39 0.41
N ALA A 23 8.02 -2.52 -0.87
CA ALA A 23 8.20 -1.44 -1.85
C ALA A 23 7.14 -0.34 -1.70
N LEU A 24 5.98 -0.63 -1.10
CA LEU A 24 4.90 0.33 -0.93
C LEU A 24 5.27 1.45 0.06
N ALA A 25 4.91 2.69 -0.28
CA ALA A 25 5.04 3.78 0.66
C ALA A 25 4.18 3.51 1.91
N GLY A 26 4.69 3.84 3.09
CA GLY A 26 4.02 3.53 4.36
C GLY A 26 4.28 2.12 4.91
N ILE A 27 4.70 1.15 4.09
CA ILE A 27 5.04 -0.20 4.53
C ILE A 27 6.56 -0.35 4.64
N GLY A 28 7.08 -0.45 5.86
CA GLY A 28 8.49 -0.81 6.11
C GLY A 28 8.62 -2.27 6.55
N GLU A 29 9.84 -2.72 6.83
CA GLU A 29 10.15 -4.12 7.19
C GLU A 29 9.25 -4.70 8.29
N VAL A 30 8.98 -3.93 9.35
CA VAL A 30 8.15 -4.41 10.48
C VAL A 30 6.70 -4.66 10.07
N LEU A 31 6.11 -3.77 9.27
CA LEU A 31 4.73 -3.95 8.79
C LEU A 31 4.69 -5.00 7.67
N GLY A 32 5.71 -5.00 6.81
CA GLY A 32 5.89 -5.98 5.74
C GLY A 32 5.95 -7.40 6.29
N GLY A 33 6.76 -7.67 7.31
CA GLY A 33 6.85 -8.99 7.94
C GLY A 33 5.51 -9.47 8.50
N LYS A 34 4.74 -8.60 9.16
CA LYS A 34 3.39 -8.95 9.66
C LYS A 34 2.39 -9.25 8.54
N LEU A 35 2.51 -8.53 7.42
CA LEU A 35 1.67 -8.75 6.25
C LEU A 35 2.07 -10.04 5.52
N GLU A 36 3.38 -10.32 5.41
CA GLU A 36 3.93 -11.56 4.87
C GLU A 36 3.48 -12.80 5.66
N GLU A 37 3.44 -12.72 7.00
CA GLU A 37 2.88 -13.78 7.87
C GLU A 37 1.40 -14.09 7.56
N GLN A 38 0.69 -13.14 6.96
CA GLN A 38 -0.72 -13.28 6.53
C GLN A 38 -0.86 -13.61 5.03
N GLY A 39 0.25 -13.82 4.32
CA GLY A 39 0.26 -14.14 2.89
C GLY A 39 0.29 -12.92 1.96
N PHE A 40 0.54 -11.71 2.49
CA PHE A 40 0.73 -10.49 1.71
C PHE A 40 2.22 -10.22 1.53
N ASP A 41 2.89 -10.99 0.67
CA ASP A 41 4.32 -10.87 0.38
C ASP A 41 4.64 -9.94 -0.80
N LYS A 42 3.71 -9.83 -1.75
CA LYS A 42 3.83 -8.98 -2.93
C LYS A 42 2.88 -7.80 -2.91
N ALA A 43 3.31 -6.69 -3.51
CA ALA A 43 2.52 -5.48 -3.62
C ALA A 43 1.21 -5.69 -4.39
N TYR A 44 1.18 -6.59 -5.40
CA TYR A 44 -0.06 -6.91 -6.10
C TYR A 44 -1.10 -7.63 -5.23
N VAL A 45 -0.68 -8.37 -4.19
CA VAL A 45 -1.60 -9.03 -3.25
C VAL A 45 -2.29 -7.98 -2.41
N LEU A 46 -1.52 -6.99 -1.90
CA LEU A 46 -2.09 -5.86 -1.15
C LEU A 46 -2.96 -4.96 -2.03
N LEU A 47 -2.59 -4.77 -3.31
CA LEU A 47 -3.45 -4.10 -4.29
C LEU A 47 -4.78 -4.84 -4.44
N GLY A 48 -4.77 -6.17 -4.52
CA GLY A 48 -6.00 -6.97 -4.55
C GLY A 48 -6.94 -6.64 -3.39
N GLN A 49 -6.42 -6.61 -2.17
CA GLN A 49 -7.19 -6.21 -0.98
C GLN A 49 -7.72 -4.77 -1.06
N PHE A 50 -6.87 -3.83 -1.51
CA PHE A 50 -7.29 -2.44 -1.73
C PHE A 50 -8.44 -2.33 -2.73
N LEU A 51 -8.45 -3.14 -3.79
CA LEU A 51 -9.52 -3.18 -4.79
C LEU A 51 -10.81 -3.81 -4.23
N ILE A 52 -10.72 -4.86 -3.40
CA ILE A 52 -11.87 -5.45 -2.68
C ILE A 52 -12.54 -4.39 -1.81
N LEU A 53 -11.74 -3.57 -1.11
CA LEU A 53 -12.19 -2.45 -0.29
C LEU A 53 -12.45 -1.17 -1.10
N ARG A 54 -12.75 -1.31 -2.40
CA ARG A 54 -13.20 -0.26 -3.31
C ARG A 54 -12.28 0.96 -3.36
N LYS A 55 -10.96 0.71 -3.40
CA LYS A 55 -9.92 1.75 -3.42
C LYS A 55 -10.01 2.70 -2.22
N ASP A 56 -10.19 2.12 -1.03
CA ASP A 56 -10.26 2.83 0.25
C ASP A 56 -11.52 3.71 0.38
N ALA A 57 -12.67 3.16 -0.01
CA ALA A 57 -13.95 3.81 0.28
C ALA A 57 -14.17 3.87 1.80
N ASP A 58 -14.61 5.02 2.30
CA ASP A 58 -14.88 5.26 3.73
C ASP A 58 -13.71 4.86 4.66
N ASP A 59 -12.46 5.05 4.21
CA ASP A 59 -11.22 4.68 4.91
C ASP A 59 -11.09 3.17 5.26
N LEU A 60 -11.89 2.29 4.64
CA LEU A 60 -11.94 0.87 4.94
C LEU A 60 -10.59 0.17 4.75
N PHE A 61 -9.81 0.55 3.74
CA PHE A 61 -8.49 -0.06 3.54
C PHE A 61 -7.51 0.41 4.59
N LYS A 62 -7.53 1.70 4.94
CA LYS A 62 -6.66 2.21 6.02
C LYS A 62 -6.98 1.54 7.34
N ASP A 63 -8.25 1.38 7.68
CA ASP A 63 -8.66 0.75 8.92
C ASP A 63 -8.31 -0.74 8.93
N TRP A 64 -8.56 -1.45 7.83
CA TRP A 64 -8.10 -2.83 7.67
C TRP A 64 -6.58 -2.97 7.83
N LEU A 65 -5.79 -2.03 7.30
CA LEU A 65 -4.33 -2.06 7.40
C LEU A 65 -3.86 -1.82 8.84
N LYS A 66 -4.50 -0.90 9.57
CA LYS A 66 -4.25 -0.68 11.00
C LYS A 66 -4.54 -1.96 11.80
N ASP A 67 -5.67 -2.60 11.55
CA ASP A 67 -6.06 -3.82 12.27
C ASP A 67 -5.18 -5.02 11.93
N SER A 68 -4.81 -5.16 10.66
CA SER A 68 -4.09 -6.34 10.18
C SER A 68 -2.61 -6.34 10.56
N CYS A 69 -1.92 -5.20 10.51
CA CYS A 69 -0.47 -5.14 10.79
C CYS A 69 -0.06 -4.10 11.84
N GLY A 70 -1.01 -3.36 12.42
CA GLY A 70 -0.72 -2.32 13.41
C GLY A 70 -0.11 -1.05 12.79
N ALA A 71 -0.41 -0.77 11.53
CA ALA A 71 -0.02 0.49 10.90
C ALA A 71 -0.62 1.68 11.67
N ASN A 72 0.11 2.79 11.78
CA ASN A 72 -0.48 4.04 12.27
C ASN A 72 -1.17 4.81 11.13
N SER A 73 -1.94 5.85 11.47
CA SER A 73 -2.69 6.64 10.48
C SER A 73 -1.81 7.18 9.35
N ARG A 74 -0.60 7.67 9.67
CA ARG A 74 0.34 8.18 8.66
C ARG A 74 0.80 7.09 7.71
N GLN A 75 1.11 5.90 8.21
CA GLN A 75 1.53 4.76 7.37
C GLN A 75 0.39 4.30 6.47
N ALA A 76 -0.84 4.23 7.01
CA ALA A 76 -2.02 3.87 6.26
C ALA A 76 -2.36 4.90 5.15
N ASP A 77 -2.28 6.19 5.46
CA ASP A 77 -2.49 7.27 4.49
C ASP A 77 -1.46 7.24 3.37
N LEU A 78 -0.17 7.00 3.70
CA LEU A 78 0.89 6.88 2.70
C LEU A 78 0.67 5.67 1.78
N CYS A 79 0.30 4.52 2.33
CA CYS A 79 0.05 3.30 1.55
C CYS A 79 -1.18 3.47 0.65
N SER A 80 -2.30 3.95 1.20
CA SER A 80 -3.53 4.19 0.43
C SER A 80 -3.29 5.21 -0.70
N SER A 81 -2.63 6.32 -0.41
CA SER A 81 -2.30 7.34 -1.42
C SER A 81 -1.40 6.79 -2.53
N CYS A 82 -0.41 5.97 -2.17
CA CYS A 82 0.49 5.32 -3.12
C CYS A 82 -0.27 4.36 -4.06
N LEU A 83 -1.14 3.52 -3.51
CA LEU A 83 -1.96 2.60 -4.31
C LEU A 83 -2.99 3.34 -5.18
N LYS A 84 -3.58 4.42 -4.66
CA LYS A 84 -4.54 5.25 -5.40
C LYS A 84 -3.90 5.96 -6.58
N GLU A 85 -2.72 6.52 -6.39
CA GLU A 85 -1.95 7.14 -7.47
C GLU A 85 -1.52 6.10 -8.50
N TRP A 86 -1.00 4.95 -8.06
CA TRP A 86 -0.67 3.86 -8.97
C TRP A 86 -1.89 3.39 -9.80
N CYS A 87 -3.05 3.22 -9.18
CA CYS A 87 -4.29 2.87 -9.90
C CYS A 87 -4.62 3.92 -10.95
N SER A 88 -4.52 5.22 -10.62
CA SER A 88 -4.83 6.30 -11.55
C SER A 88 -3.92 6.30 -12.80
N SER A 89 -2.73 5.71 -12.71
CA SER A 89 -1.77 5.63 -13.81
C SER A 89 -1.83 4.32 -14.60
N PHE A 90 -2.21 3.21 -13.99
CA PHE A 90 -2.06 1.87 -14.58
C PHE A 90 -3.33 0.99 -14.58
N LEU A 91 -4.44 1.44 -14.00
CA LEU A 91 -5.71 0.68 -13.92
C LEU A 91 -6.92 1.52 -14.30
#